data_AF-A0A7S2EQX6-F1
#
_entry.id   AF-A0A7S2EQX6-F1
#
_cell.length_a   1.000
_cell.length_b   1.000
_cell.length_c   1.000
_cell.angle_alpha   90.00
_cell.angle_beta   90.00
_cell.angle_gamma   90.00
#
_symmetry.space_group_name_H-M   'P 1'
#
loop_
_entity.id
_entity.type
_entity.pdbx_description
1 polymer ?
#
loop_
_entity_poly.entity_id
_entity_poly.type
_entity_poly.pdbx_seq_one_letter_code
_entity_poly.pdbx_strand_id
1 'polypeptide(L)'
;MNKIATTKPTGGAMKASDFGQNLPIYPRECKHISHTRQRVLLDTLHAFEKASATQSFHKLAMSNLERWRKDAVTHAASFESVSKNRCSDQQPNRCKVEVVPGDWGMVTLAYTKKYGEMFAVLNMANAYRPGGGYAWGCPAQEENMFRRTDCHFSIDRSDKDVVKIKSSDVEYTSAMTNFLNGAEGKVYLDTASPRVCIRGPEDITTNDECDIGYKLLPEESVFPFMELRAAAVDRRGCNFITKELNQKYWKTCAAGL
;
A
#
# COMPACT_ATOMS: atom_id res chain seq x y z
N MET A 1 -21.19 -15.26 -8.88
CA MET A 1 -20.11 -16.26 -8.80
C MET A 1 -19.26 -16.17 -10.06
N ASN A 2 -18.04 -15.66 -9.94
CA ASN A 2 -16.85 -16.25 -10.54
C ASN A 2 -15.64 -15.71 -9.78
N LYS A 3 -14.91 -16.64 -9.17
CA LYS A 3 -13.63 -16.41 -8.51
C LYS A 3 -12.67 -15.89 -9.58
N ILE A 4 -12.22 -14.65 -9.49
CA ILE A 4 -10.84 -14.37 -9.88
C ILE A 4 -10.01 -14.61 -8.61
N ALA A 5 -9.99 -15.88 -8.21
CA ALA A 5 -8.84 -16.40 -7.50
C ALA A 5 -7.75 -16.45 -8.58
N THR A 6 -7.01 -15.36 -8.72
CA THR A 6 -5.74 -15.41 -9.42
C THR A 6 -4.94 -16.53 -8.78
N THR A 7 -4.72 -17.60 -9.52
CA THR A 7 -3.70 -18.59 -9.21
C THR A 7 -2.38 -17.85 -9.10
N LYS A 8 -2.02 -17.43 -7.88
CA LYS A 8 -0.65 -17.05 -7.58
C LYS A 8 0.25 -18.24 -7.89
N PRO A 9 1.53 -18.01 -8.21
CA PRO A 9 2.53 -19.05 -8.09
C PRO A 9 2.52 -19.49 -6.62
N THR A 10 1.91 -20.64 -6.36
CA THR A 10 2.04 -21.37 -5.11
C THR A 10 3.51 -21.75 -4.98
N GLY A 11 4.25 -21.07 -4.10
CA GLY A 11 5.55 -21.55 -3.62
C GLY A 11 6.76 -21.27 -4.51
N GLY A 12 6.68 -20.34 -5.46
CA GLY A 12 7.89 -19.83 -6.13
C GLY A 12 8.67 -18.90 -5.18
N ALA A 13 9.99 -19.08 -5.08
CA ALA A 13 10.85 -18.10 -4.40
C ALA A 13 10.71 -16.74 -5.11
N MET A 14 10.47 -15.66 -4.36
CA MET A 14 10.46 -14.30 -4.91
C MET A 14 11.87 -13.99 -5.39
N LYS A 15 12.07 -13.62 -6.65
CA LYS A 15 13.40 -13.24 -7.15
C LYS A 15 13.46 -11.75 -7.45
N ALA A 16 14.56 -11.09 -7.07
CA ALA A 16 14.79 -9.71 -7.49
C ALA A 16 14.96 -9.61 -9.02
N SER A 17 15.32 -10.70 -9.70
CA SER A 17 15.36 -10.77 -11.16
C SER A 17 13.98 -10.78 -11.84
N ASP A 18 12.90 -11.06 -11.10
CA ASP A 18 11.52 -10.94 -11.61
C ASP A 18 11.09 -9.47 -11.73
N PHE A 19 12.03 -8.56 -11.48
CA PHE A 19 11.94 -7.16 -11.77
C PHE A 19 11.82 -6.96 -13.28
N GLY A 20 10.59 -6.94 -13.79
CA GLY A 20 10.29 -6.57 -15.17
C GLY A 20 10.27 -5.05 -15.37
N GLN A 21 11.38 -4.41 -15.01
CA GLN A 21 11.91 -3.15 -15.54
C GLN A 21 13.44 -3.31 -15.56
N ASN A 22 14.21 -2.43 -16.19
CA ASN A 22 15.67 -2.48 -16.00
C ASN A 22 16.01 -1.87 -14.65
N LEU A 23 16.68 -2.63 -13.76
CA LEU A 23 17.21 -2.04 -12.54
C LEU A 23 18.34 -1.08 -12.91
N PRO A 24 18.30 0.15 -12.40
CA PRO A 24 19.37 1.09 -12.65
C PRO A 24 20.69 0.59 -12.05
N ILE A 25 21.74 0.57 -12.87
CA ILE A 25 23.12 0.26 -12.44
C ILE A 25 23.80 1.61 -12.15
N TYR A 26 23.56 2.17 -10.97
CA TYR A 26 24.29 3.38 -10.56
C TYR A 26 25.45 3.03 -9.62
N PRO A 27 26.62 3.69 -9.77
CA PRO A 27 27.69 3.62 -8.78
C PRO A 27 27.18 4.04 -7.41
N ARG A 28 27.62 3.36 -6.34
CA ARG A 28 27.21 3.67 -4.94
C ARG A 28 27.50 5.12 -4.52
N GLU A 29 28.37 5.80 -5.25
CA GLU A 29 28.87 7.16 -4.97
C GLU A 29 27.94 8.27 -5.46
N CYS A 30 26.88 7.96 -6.21
CA CYS A 30 26.00 9.00 -6.75
C CYS A 30 25.03 9.54 -5.69
N LYS A 31 25.14 10.84 -5.40
CA LYS A 31 24.43 11.53 -4.31
C LYS A 31 23.02 12.03 -4.67
N HIS A 32 22.52 11.76 -5.89
CA HIS A 32 21.20 12.25 -6.27
C HIS A 32 20.09 11.46 -5.54
N ILE A 33 19.10 12.16 -4.99
CA ILE A 33 18.01 11.56 -4.19
C ILE A 33 17.26 10.42 -4.90
N SER A 34 17.10 10.51 -6.23
CA SER A 34 16.49 9.43 -7.01
C SER A 34 17.30 8.13 -6.94
N HIS A 35 18.63 8.21 -6.93
CA HIS A 35 19.51 7.05 -6.80
C HIS A 35 19.46 6.45 -5.40
N THR A 36 19.36 7.29 -4.36
CA THR A 36 19.12 6.81 -2.99
C THR A 36 17.81 6.03 -2.91
N ARG A 37 16.72 6.53 -3.52
CA ARG A 37 15.43 5.81 -3.58
C ARG A 37 15.51 4.49 -4.34
N GLN A 38 16.28 4.44 -5.43
CA GLN A 38 16.50 3.21 -6.19
C GLN A 38 17.32 2.18 -5.40
N ARG A 39 18.33 2.62 -4.66
CA ARG A 39 19.08 1.75 -3.74
C ARG A 39 18.17 1.19 -2.66
N VAL A 40 17.33 2.02 -2.04
CA VAL A 40 16.32 1.56 -1.06
C VAL A 40 15.41 0.49 -1.67
N LEU A 41 14.93 0.70 -2.90
CA LEU A 41 14.12 -0.28 -3.62
C LEU A 41 14.85 -1.61 -3.76
N LEU A 42 16.08 -1.59 -4.28
CA LEU A 42 16.92 -2.78 -4.46
C LEU A 42 17.12 -3.53 -3.14
N ASP A 43 17.47 -2.81 -2.07
CA ASP A 43 17.68 -3.40 -0.76
C ASP A 43 16.39 -4.03 -0.21
N THR A 44 15.22 -3.41 -0.42
CA THR A 44 13.92 -3.97 -0.06
C THR A 44 13.64 -5.27 -0.82
N LEU A 45 13.83 -5.27 -2.14
CA LEU A 45 13.59 -6.46 -2.97
C LEU A 45 14.51 -7.61 -2.56
N HIS A 46 15.80 -7.33 -2.33
CA HIS A 46 16.76 -8.33 -1.87
C HIS A 46 16.39 -8.89 -0.49
N ALA A 47 15.92 -8.05 0.43
CA ALA A 47 15.44 -8.50 1.73
C ALA A 47 14.27 -9.48 1.60
N PHE A 48 13.28 -9.17 0.75
CA PHE A 48 12.15 -10.07 0.50
C PHE A 48 12.56 -11.36 -0.22
N GLU A 49 13.44 -11.27 -1.21
CA GLU A 49 13.98 -12.45 -1.92
C GLU A 49 14.65 -13.42 -0.94
N LYS A 50 15.54 -12.91 -0.08
CA LYS A 50 16.21 -13.70 0.95
C LYS A 50 15.22 -14.32 1.94
N ALA A 51 14.16 -13.60 2.30
CA ALA A 51 13.12 -14.05 3.22
C ALA A 51 12.09 -14.98 2.56
N SER A 52 12.04 -15.06 1.23
CA SER A 52 10.90 -15.63 0.49
C SER A 52 10.70 -17.11 0.75
N ALA A 53 11.79 -17.90 0.81
CA ALA A 53 11.73 -19.34 1.06
C ALA A 53 11.12 -19.69 2.43
N THR A 54 11.33 -18.85 3.44
CA THR A 54 10.79 -19.07 4.80
C THR A 54 9.52 -18.26 5.07
N GLN A 55 9.21 -17.30 4.21
CA GLN A 55 8.19 -16.27 4.38
C GLN A 55 8.34 -15.53 5.72
N SER A 56 9.57 -15.31 6.18
CA SER A 56 9.83 -14.82 7.54
C SER A 56 9.15 -13.47 7.82
N PHE A 57 9.19 -12.52 6.89
CA PHE A 57 8.51 -11.23 7.06
C PHE A 57 6.99 -11.34 7.14
N HIS A 58 6.37 -12.24 6.37
CA HIS A 58 4.92 -12.46 6.43
C HIS A 58 4.52 -13.10 7.75
N LYS A 59 5.27 -14.12 8.20
CA LYS A 59 5.05 -14.76 9.50
C LYS A 59 5.24 -13.77 10.65
N LEU A 60 6.28 -12.94 10.59
CA LEU A 60 6.56 -11.90 11.58
C LEU A 60 5.43 -10.86 11.63
N ALA A 61 5.00 -10.34 10.48
CA ALA A 61 3.90 -9.38 10.38
C ALA A 61 2.59 -9.94 10.99
N MET A 62 2.24 -11.18 10.67
CA MET A 62 1.04 -11.83 11.20
C MET A 62 1.16 -12.14 12.69
N SER A 63 2.36 -12.51 13.17
CA SER A 63 2.62 -12.70 14.60
C SER A 63 2.48 -11.39 15.38
N ASN A 64 2.99 -10.29 14.84
CA ASN A 64 2.83 -8.96 15.43
C ASN A 64 1.35 -8.55 15.46
N LEU A 65 0.60 -8.77 14.38
CA LEU A 65 -0.84 -8.51 14.34
C LEU A 65 -1.60 -9.28 15.43
N GLU A 66 -1.31 -10.58 15.58
CA GLU A 66 -1.95 -11.40 16.61
C GLU A 66 -1.60 -10.94 18.02
N ARG A 67 -0.36 -10.46 18.25
CA ARG A 67 0.02 -9.85 19.53
C ARG A 67 -0.80 -8.58 19.78
N TRP A 68 -0.86 -7.66 18.83
CA TRP A 68 -1.63 -6.41 18.97
C TRP A 68 -3.13 -6.65 19.12
N ARG A 69 -3.67 -7.71 18.51
CA ARG A 69 -5.06 -8.14 18.75
C ARG A 69 -5.31 -8.50 20.20
N LYS A 70 -4.41 -9.27 20.83
CA LYS A 70 -4.52 -9.61 22.26
C LYS A 70 -4.39 -8.38 23.15
N ASP A 71 -3.48 -7.47 22.81
CA ASP A 71 -3.30 -6.22 23.55
C ASP A 71 -4.57 -5.35 23.46
N ALA A 72 -5.15 -5.20 22.26
CA ALA A 72 -6.36 -4.42 22.03
C ALA A 72 -7.58 -4.97 22.79
N VAL A 73 -7.77 -6.30 22.83
CA VAL A 73 -8.83 -6.95 23.61
C VAL A 73 -8.64 -6.71 25.11
N THR A 74 -7.40 -6.83 25.60
CA THR A 74 -7.08 -6.58 27.01
C THR A 74 -7.39 -5.13 27.40
N HIS A 75 -7.04 -4.17 26.55
CA HIS A 75 -7.38 -2.76 26.75
C HIS A 75 -8.89 -2.51 26.73
N ALA A 76 -9.63 -3.10 25.77
CA ALA A 76 -11.08 -2.96 25.70
C ALA A 76 -11.79 -3.52 26.95
N ALA A 77 -11.40 -4.71 27.42
CA ALA A 77 -11.97 -5.35 28.60
C ALA A 77 -11.72 -4.55 29.89
N SER A 78 -10.54 -3.93 30.02
CA SER A 78 -10.23 -3.05 31.15
C SER A 78 -11.11 -1.79 31.18
N PHE A 79 -11.44 -1.22 30.01
CA PHE A 79 -12.31 -0.05 29.90
C PHE A 79 -13.79 -0.38 30.18
N GLU A 80 -14.28 -1.54 29.71
CA GLU A 80 -15.65 -2.00 29.98
C GLU A 80 -15.91 -2.25 31.47
N SER A 81 -14.90 -2.71 32.21
CA SER A 81 -15.01 -2.91 33.66
C SER A 81 -15.23 -1.61 34.45
N VAL A 82 -14.78 -0.46 33.90
CA VAL A 82 -14.94 0.88 34.49
C VAL A 82 -16.23 1.57 34.01
N SER A 83 -16.77 1.19 32.85
CA SER A 83 -17.87 1.90 32.19
C SER A 83 -19.28 1.30 32.41
N LYS A 84 -19.46 0.37 33.36
CA LYS A 84 -20.77 -0.25 33.69
C LYS A 84 -21.87 0.71 34.23
N ASN A 85 -21.63 2.02 34.22
CA ASN A 85 -22.57 3.04 34.69
C ASN A 85 -23.06 4.04 33.61
N ARG A 86 -22.95 3.76 32.31
CA ARG A 86 -23.52 4.65 31.28
C ARG A 86 -24.50 3.94 30.35
N CYS A 87 -25.65 4.60 30.19
CA CYS A 87 -26.84 4.18 29.48
C CYS A 87 -26.61 3.72 28.04
N SER A 88 -27.49 2.80 27.66
CA SER A 88 -27.67 1.98 26.47
C SER A 88 -27.89 2.69 25.11
N ASP A 89 -27.16 3.76 24.80
CA ASP A 89 -27.39 4.54 23.56
C ASP A 89 -26.25 4.44 22.51
N GLN A 90 -25.50 3.34 22.51
CA GLN A 90 -24.51 3.08 21.46
C GLN A 90 -25.16 2.35 20.28
N GLN A 91 -25.61 3.12 19.29
CA GLN A 91 -25.95 2.55 17.98
C GLN A 91 -24.69 1.87 17.38
N PRO A 92 -24.76 0.56 17.06
CA PRO A 92 -23.56 -0.24 16.80
C PRO A 92 -22.84 0.03 15.47
N ASN A 93 -23.31 0.95 14.61
CA ASN A 93 -22.85 1.03 13.22
C ASN A 93 -22.61 2.46 12.69
N ARG A 94 -21.94 3.33 13.45
CA ARG A 94 -21.52 4.63 12.91
C ARG A 94 -20.13 4.52 12.27
N CYS A 95 -20.05 4.75 10.96
CA CYS A 95 -18.76 4.94 10.28
C CYS A 95 -18.02 6.13 10.92
N LYS A 96 -16.82 5.86 11.45
CA LYS A 96 -15.96 6.86 12.05
C LYS A 96 -14.96 7.35 11.02
N VAL A 97 -14.96 8.65 10.77
CA VAL A 97 -14.01 9.32 9.86
C VAL A 97 -13.07 10.17 10.70
N GLU A 98 -11.77 9.94 10.52
CA GLU A 98 -10.71 10.69 11.20
C GLU A 98 -9.73 11.25 10.16
N VAL A 99 -9.26 12.47 10.39
CA VAL A 99 -8.18 13.09 9.61
C VAL A 99 -6.98 13.20 10.54
N VAL A 100 -5.91 12.48 10.22
CA VAL A 100 -4.70 12.40 11.05
C VAL A 100 -3.47 12.76 10.22
N PRO A 101 -2.48 13.45 10.80
CA PRO A 101 -1.22 13.71 10.11
C PRO A 101 -0.38 12.43 10.05
N GLY A 102 0.31 12.22 8.92
CA GLY A 102 1.25 11.11 8.72
C GLY A 102 1.15 10.50 7.32
N ASP A 103 2.18 9.75 6.92
CA ASP A 103 2.10 8.95 5.71
C ASP A 103 1.26 7.67 5.93
N TRP A 104 0.88 7.05 4.82
CA TRP A 104 0.05 5.85 4.80
C TRP A 104 0.57 4.75 5.75
N GLY A 105 1.89 4.53 5.82
CA GLY A 105 2.48 3.42 6.56
C GLY A 105 2.61 3.71 8.04
N MET A 106 2.96 4.95 8.42
CA MET A 106 2.96 5.36 9.83
C MET A 106 1.56 5.26 10.44
N VAL A 107 0.55 5.81 9.74
CA VAL A 107 -0.84 5.79 10.21
C VAL A 107 -1.37 4.35 10.28
N THR A 108 -1.11 3.55 9.25
CA THR A 108 -1.53 2.13 9.23
C THR A 108 -0.92 1.37 10.39
N LEU A 109 0.40 1.47 10.62
CA LEU A 109 1.06 0.80 11.74
C LEU A 109 0.45 1.22 13.09
N ALA A 110 0.26 2.52 13.30
CA ALA A 110 -0.32 3.05 14.53
C ALA A 110 -1.74 2.51 14.76
N TYR A 111 -2.56 2.46 13.72
CA TYR A 111 -3.95 1.99 13.81
C TYR A 111 -4.01 0.47 13.96
N THR A 112 -3.17 -0.28 13.25
CA THR A 112 -3.05 -1.73 13.43
C THR A 112 -2.62 -2.09 14.85
N LYS A 113 -1.67 -1.35 15.45
CA LYS A 113 -1.30 -1.50 16.87
C LYS A 113 -2.47 -1.19 17.80
N LYS A 114 -3.16 -0.07 17.56
CA LYS A 114 -4.24 0.43 18.42
C LYS A 114 -5.47 -0.48 18.43
N TYR A 115 -5.85 -0.98 17.26
CA TYR A 115 -7.08 -1.75 17.07
C TYR A 115 -6.84 -3.26 17.00
N GLY A 116 -5.61 -3.71 16.82
CA GLY A 116 -5.31 -5.13 16.63
C GLY A 116 -5.87 -5.69 15.32
N GLU A 117 -6.12 -4.82 14.34
CA GLU A 117 -6.78 -5.13 13.08
C GLU A 117 -5.92 -4.79 11.87
N MET A 118 -6.11 -5.57 10.80
CA MET A 118 -5.49 -5.30 9.51
C MET A 118 -6.35 -4.31 8.72
N PHE A 119 -5.73 -3.26 8.19
CA PHE A 119 -6.43 -2.24 7.42
C PHE A 119 -6.21 -2.41 5.92
N ALA A 120 -7.23 -2.04 5.14
CA ALA A 120 -7.06 -1.77 3.73
C ALA A 120 -6.40 -0.40 3.56
N VAL A 121 -5.32 -0.35 2.77
CA VAL A 121 -4.57 0.87 2.49
C VAL A 121 -4.71 1.19 1.02
N LEU A 122 -5.18 2.40 0.73
CA LEU A 122 -5.26 2.92 -0.63
C LEU A 122 -3.85 3.19 -1.17
N ASN A 123 -3.43 2.39 -2.15
CA ASN A 123 -2.39 2.72 -3.09
C ASN A 123 -2.99 3.63 -4.18
N MET A 124 -2.57 4.89 -4.21
CA MET A 124 -2.95 5.87 -5.24
C MET A 124 -2.23 5.55 -6.54
N ALA A 125 -2.64 4.45 -7.16
CA ALA A 125 -1.92 3.82 -8.25
C ALA A 125 -1.87 4.71 -9.50
N ASN A 126 -0.82 4.56 -10.28
CA ASN A 126 -0.80 5.02 -11.65
C ASN A 126 -1.74 4.14 -12.49
N ALA A 127 -2.63 4.76 -13.27
CA ALA A 127 -3.64 4.04 -14.06
C ALA A 127 -3.02 3.14 -15.15
N TYR A 128 -1.80 3.44 -15.59
CA TYR A 128 -1.17 2.85 -16.76
C TYR A 128 0.06 2.00 -16.43
N ARG A 129 0.79 2.31 -15.36
CA ARG A 129 2.07 1.66 -15.05
C ARG A 129 2.08 1.14 -13.62
N PRO A 130 2.27 -0.17 -13.40
CA PRO A 130 2.36 -0.71 -12.05
C PRO A 130 3.50 -0.06 -11.24
N GLY A 131 3.17 0.50 -10.07
CA GLY A 131 4.15 1.15 -9.20
C GLY A 131 4.58 2.55 -9.70
N GLY A 132 3.99 3.05 -10.79
CA GLY A 132 4.35 4.36 -11.34
C GLY A 132 5.83 4.46 -11.70
N GLY A 133 6.51 5.47 -11.14
CA GLY A 133 7.93 5.74 -11.36
C GLY A 133 8.86 5.16 -10.30
N TYR A 134 8.46 4.13 -9.55
CA TYR A 134 9.20 3.69 -8.35
C TYR A 134 10.63 3.23 -8.65
N ALA A 135 10.82 2.55 -9.79
CA ALA A 135 12.12 2.12 -10.31
C ALA A 135 13.04 3.29 -10.73
N TRP A 136 12.46 4.47 -10.97
CA TRP A 136 13.15 5.68 -11.40
C TRP A 136 13.40 6.66 -10.24
N GLY A 137 13.04 6.29 -9.01
CA GLY A 137 13.21 7.12 -7.82
C GLY A 137 12.20 8.27 -7.73
N CYS A 138 11.01 8.13 -8.32
CA CYS A 138 9.95 9.14 -8.22
C CYS A 138 9.40 9.28 -6.77
N PRO A 139 9.07 10.50 -6.32
CA PRO A 139 8.64 10.81 -4.95
C PRO A 139 7.11 10.84 -4.75
N ALA A 140 6.36 9.88 -5.28
CA ALA A 140 4.91 9.81 -5.02
C ALA A 140 4.54 8.67 -4.04
N GLN A 141 3.28 8.67 -3.62
CA GLN A 141 2.77 7.79 -2.55
C GLN A 141 2.85 6.31 -2.95
N GLU A 142 2.47 5.99 -4.18
CA GLU A 142 2.60 4.64 -4.75
C GLU A 142 4.07 4.20 -4.73
N GLU A 143 4.97 5.04 -5.22
CA GLU A 143 6.40 4.71 -5.28
C GLU A 143 7.01 4.52 -3.89
N ASN A 144 6.59 5.35 -2.93
CA ASN A 144 6.97 5.20 -1.52
C ASN A 144 6.49 3.85 -0.96
N MET A 145 5.26 3.45 -1.28
CA MET A 145 4.72 2.14 -0.89
C MET A 145 5.57 1.00 -1.46
N PHE A 146 5.85 1.02 -2.76
CA PHE A 146 6.65 0.00 -3.44
C PHE A 146 8.08 -0.12 -2.89
N ARG A 147 8.68 0.98 -2.43
CA ARG A 147 10.01 0.96 -1.81
C ARG A 147 10.03 0.34 -0.41
N ARG A 148 8.88 0.21 0.25
CA ARG A 148 8.77 -0.21 1.66
C ARG A 148 8.14 -1.58 1.87
N THR A 149 7.52 -2.11 0.84
CA THR A 149 6.64 -3.29 0.93
C THR A 149 6.97 -4.34 -0.13
N ASP A 150 6.26 -5.46 -0.07
CA ASP A 150 6.29 -6.51 -1.08
C ASP A 150 5.22 -6.30 -2.18
N CYS A 151 4.64 -5.10 -2.32
CA CYS A 151 3.65 -4.78 -3.37
C CYS A 151 4.17 -5.13 -4.77
N HIS A 152 5.48 -4.99 -5.00
CA HIS A 152 6.13 -5.38 -6.25
C HIS A 152 5.79 -6.80 -6.71
N PHE A 153 5.77 -7.76 -5.78
CA PHE A 153 5.58 -9.18 -6.08
C PHE A 153 4.10 -9.58 -6.28
N SER A 154 3.18 -8.62 -6.15
CA SER A 154 1.75 -8.86 -6.35
C SER A 154 1.24 -8.46 -7.74
N ILE A 155 2.11 -7.91 -8.59
CA ILE A 155 1.78 -7.63 -9.98
C ILE A 155 1.89 -8.93 -10.77
N ASP A 156 0.78 -9.40 -11.34
CA ASP A 156 0.82 -10.48 -12.32
C ASP A 156 1.43 -9.94 -13.61
N ARG A 157 2.64 -10.39 -13.93
CA ARG A 157 3.36 -9.98 -15.15
C ARG A 157 3.04 -10.85 -16.36
N SER A 158 2.07 -11.76 -16.24
CA SER A 158 1.44 -12.38 -17.41
C SER A 158 0.59 -11.37 -18.17
N ASP A 159 0.26 -11.68 -19.43
CA ASP A 159 -0.51 -10.80 -20.32
C ASP A 159 -1.96 -10.49 -19.85
N LYS A 160 -2.32 -10.88 -18.61
CA LYS A 160 -3.63 -10.66 -17.98
C LYS A 160 -3.77 -9.25 -17.41
N ASP A 161 -2.81 -8.84 -16.60
CA ASP A 161 -2.85 -7.53 -15.93
C ASP A 161 -2.05 -6.50 -16.71
N VAL A 162 -0.98 -6.93 -17.40
CA VAL A 162 -0.05 -6.03 -18.08
C VAL A 162 0.22 -6.44 -19.53
N VAL A 163 0.61 -5.47 -20.35
CA VAL A 163 1.17 -5.64 -21.69
C VAL A 163 2.63 -5.21 -21.70
N LYS A 164 3.50 -5.98 -22.36
CA LYS A 164 4.90 -5.58 -22.60
C LYS A 164 4.94 -4.58 -23.75
N ILE A 165 5.62 -3.45 -23.56
CA ILE A 165 5.68 -2.39 -24.59
C ILE A 165 7.07 -2.29 -25.22
N LYS A 166 8.14 -2.34 -24.41
CA LYS A 166 9.55 -2.32 -24.86
C LYS A 166 10.39 -3.23 -23.96
N SER A 167 11.67 -3.40 -24.27
CA SER A 167 12.68 -4.37 -23.77
C SER A 167 12.67 -4.76 -22.27
N SER A 168 11.94 -4.06 -21.42
CA SER A 168 11.66 -4.42 -20.03
C SER A 168 10.41 -3.75 -19.45
N ASP A 169 9.72 -2.89 -20.18
CA ASP A 169 8.65 -2.04 -19.64
C ASP A 169 7.28 -2.67 -19.82
N VAL A 170 6.47 -2.57 -18.77
CA VAL A 170 5.10 -3.08 -18.72
C VAL A 170 4.12 -1.94 -18.44
N GLU A 171 2.98 -1.97 -19.11
CA GLU A 171 1.82 -1.13 -18.80
C GLU A 171 0.62 -2.02 -18.50
N TYR A 172 -0.36 -1.51 -17.77
CA TYR A 172 -1.61 -2.22 -17.55
C TYR A 172 -2.36 -2.44 -18.86
N THR A 173 -3.06 -3.57 -18.97
CA THR A 173 -4.06 -3.75 -20.03
C THR A 173 -5.13 -2.65 -19.93
N SER A 174 -5.85 -2.38 -21.02
CA SER A 174 -6.97 -1.42 -20.97
C SER A 174 -8.06 -1.85 -19.98
N ALA A 175 -8.27 -3.16 -19.81
CA ALA A 175 -9.19 -3.71 -18.84
C ALA A 175 -8.75 -3.38 -17.40
N MET A 176 -7.47 -3.61 -17.07
CA MET A 176 -6.93 -3.29 -15.76
C MET A 176 -6.90 -1.77 -15.52
N THR A 177 -6.56 -0.97 -16.52
CA THR A 177 -6.64 0.50 -16.46
C THR A 177 -8.06 0.98 -16.10
N ASN A 178 -9.09 0.47 -16.77
CA ASN A 178 -10.49 0.81 -16.48
C ASN A 178 -10.91 0.38 -15.07
N PHE A 179 -10.43 -0.78 -14.63
CA PHE A 179 -10.70 -1.29 -13.30
C PHE A 179 -10.04 -0.43 -12.21
N LEU A 180 -8.79 -0.02 -12.39
CA LEU A 180 -8.10 0.90 -11.49
C LEU A 180 -8.74 2.28 -11.48
N ASN A 181 -9.25 2.75 -12.61
CA ASN A 181 -10.00 4.02 -12.71
C ASN A 181 -11.39 3.96 -12.07
N GLY A 182 -11.84 2.79 -11.59
CA GLY A 182 -13.17 2.66 -10.98
C GLY A 182 -14.31 2.87 -11.97
N ALA A 183 -14.12 2.58 -13.26
CA ALA A 183 -15.09 2.86 -14.32
C ALA A 183 -16.48 2.22 -14.07
N GLU A 184 -16.53 1.14 -13.29
CA GLU A 184 -17.76 0.43 -12.89
C GLU A 184 -18.10 0.59 -11.39
N GLY A 185 -17.54 1.61 -10.72
CA GLY A 185 -17.71 1.82 -9.29
C GLY A 185 -17.03 0.75 -8.42
N LYS A 186 -16.08 0.01 -8.99
CA LYS A 186 -15.31 -1.06 -8.33
C LYS A 186 -13.83 -0.84 -8.58
N VAL A 187 -13.03 -1.18 -7.59
CA VAL A 187 -11.56 -1.07 -7.63
C VAL A 187 -10.94 -2.36 -7.07
N TYR A 188 -9.63 -2.51 -7.25
CA TYR A 188 -8.90 -3.69 -6.81
C TYR A 188 -8.68 -3.68 -5.29
N LEU A 189 -8.99 -4.78 -4.62
CA LEU A 189 -8.64 -5.02 -3.20
C LEU A 189 -8.10 -6.45 -3.05
N ASP A 190 -6.87 -6.59 -2.57
CA ASP A 190 -6.28 -7.90 -2.26
C ASP A 190 -6.50 -8.29 -0.79
N THR A 191 -7.53 -9.10 -0.55
CA THR A 191 -7.79 -9.68 0.79
C THR A 191 -7.16 -11.06 0.96
N ALA A 192 -6.79 -11.73 -0.13
CA ALA A 192 -6.29 -13.11 -0.09
C ALA A 192 -4.78 -13.15 0.20
N SER A 193 -4.09 -12.06 -0.09
CA SER A 193 -2.65 -11.97 0.02
C SER A 193 -2.24 -10.61 0.58
N PRO A 194 -2.40 -10.40 1.90
CA PRO A 194 -1.91 -9.20 2.56
C PRO A 194 -0.45 -8.90 2.19
N ARG A 195 -0.17 -7.62 1.99
CA ARG A 195 1.17 -7.11 1.77
C ARG A 195 1.85 -6.85 3.12
N VAL A 196 3.17 -6.77 3.14
CA VAL A 196 3.95 -6.52 4.35
C VAL A 196 4.79 -5.27 4.19
N CYS A 197 4.77 -4.39 5.18
CA CYS A 197 5.65 -3.23 5.25
C CYS A 197 6.84 -3.52 6.18
N ILE A 198 8.06 -3.39 5.66
CA ILE A 198 9.31 -3.65 6.40
C ILE A 198 10.18 -2.41 6.59
N ARG A 199 9.77 -1.26 6.05
CA ARG A 199 10.53 0.01 6.17
C ARG A 199 9.68 1.17 6.66
N GLY A 200 10.33 2.06 7.40
CA GLY A 200 9.81 3.36 7.81
C GLY A 200 9.61 4.32 6.63
N PRO A 201 9.09 5.52 6.90
CA PRO A 201 8.85 6.53 5.88
C PRO A 201 10.14 7.07 5.27
N GLU A 202 9.98 7.80 4.18
CA GLU A 202 11.03 8.69 3.68
C GLU A 202 11.14 9.87 4.64
N ASP A 203 12.36 10.20 5.03
CA ASP A 203 12.69 11.32 5.91
C ASP A 203 13.77 12.16 5.24
N ILE A 204 13.33 13.22 4.55
CA ILE A 204 14.21 14.19 3.87
C ILE A 204 14.66 15.32 4.79
N THR A 205 14.35 15.25 6.09
CA THR A 205 14.73 16.30 7.05
C THR A 205 16.19 16.19 7.49
N THR A 206 16.81 15.05 7.23
CA THR A 206 18.26 14.88 7.32
C THR A 206 18.89 15.70 6.18
N ASN A 207 19.83 16.60 6.50
CA ASN A 207 20.64 17.28 5.47
C ASN A 207 21.64 16.30 4.78
N ASP A 208 21.37 14.99 4.83
CA ASP A 208 22.18 13.93 4.27
C ASP A 208 21.42 13.28 3.10
N GLU A 209 21.78 13.67 1.87
CA GLU A 209 21.23 13.12 0.64
C GLU A 209 21.45 11.59 0.50
N CYS A 210 22.35 11.01 1.31
CA CYS A 210 22.62 9.59 1.36
C CYS A 210 21.73 8.82 2.36
N ASP A 211 21.11 9.49 3.34
CA ASP A 211 20.22 8.91 4.36
C ASP A 211 18.87 9.63 4.40
N ILE A 212 18.04 9.36 3.38
CA ILE A 212 16.67 9.91 3.26
C ILE A 212 15.64 9.08 4.06
N GLY A 213 16.05 8.42 5.14
CA GLY A 213 15.19 7.55 5.93
C GLY A 213 15.03 6.14 5.34
N TYR A 214 13.80 5.64 5.25
CA TYR A 214 13.51 4.25 4.84
C TYR A 214 14.21 3.16 5.67
N LYS A 215 14.49 3.46 6.94
CA LYS A 215 15.10 2.51 7.87
C LYS A 215 14.25 1.25 7.94
N LEU A 216 14.90 0.09 8.03
CA LEU A 216 14.18 -1.15 8.33
C LEU A 216 13.42 -0.94 9.63
N LEU A 217 12.16 -1.37 9.64
CA LEU A 217 11.37 -1.36 10.85
C LEU A 217 11.99 -2.35 11.84
N PRO A 218 12.00 -2.02 13.14
CA PRO A 218 12.20 -3.03 14.18
C PRO A 218 11.26 -4.23 13.96
N GLU A 219 11.70 -5.43 14.31
CA GLU A 219 10.95 -6.65 14.05
C GLU A 219 9.52 -6.60 14.61
N GLU A 220 9.36 -6.02 15.79
CA GLU A 220 8.09 -5.84 16.48
C GLU A 220 7.17 -4.80 15.82
N SER A 221 7.66 -4.07 14.83
CA SER A 221 6.93 -3.04 14.10
C SER A 221 6.67 -3.38 12.63
N VAL A 222 7.14 -4.53 12.14
CA VAL A 222 6.75 -5.07 10.82
C VAL A 222 5.25 -5.41 10.84
N PHE A 223 4.49 -4.99 9.84
CA PHE A 223 3.03 -5.11 9.86
C PHE A 223 2.43 -5.48 8.50
N PRO A 224 1.28 -6.18 8.51
CA PRO A 224 0.55 -6.52 7.30
C PRO A 224 -0.51 -5.47 6.96
N PHE A 225 -0.89 -5.38 5.69
CA PHE A 225 -2.02 -4.57 5.23
C PHE A 225 -2.66 -5.18 3.96
N MET A 226 -3.92 -4.84 3.69
CA MET A 226 -4.57 -5.19 2.42
C MET A 226 -4.35 -4.05 1.42
N GLU A 227 -3.83 -4.36 0.23
CA GLU A 227 -3.63 -3.33 -0.80
C GLU A 227 -4.94 -3.06 -1.54
N LEU A 228 -5.40 -1.81 -1.49
CA LEU A 228 -6.49 -1.28 -2.30
C LEU A 228 -5.88 -0.43 -3.42
N ARG A 229 -5.98 -0.82 -4.69
CA ARG A 229 -5.47 0.01 -5.80
C ARG A 229 -6.61 0.75 -6.47
N ALA A 230 -6.50 2.08 -6.48
CA ALA A 230 -7.34 2.93 -7.30
C ALA A 230 -6.50 4.04 -7.91
N ALA A 231 -6.77 4.35 -9.17
CA ALA A 231 -6.03 5.37 -9.87
C ALA A 231 -6.31 6.76 -9.29
N ALA A 232 -5.25 7.55 -9.10
CA ALA A 232 -5.43 8.96 -8.79
C ALA A 232 -5.99 9.67 -10.05
N VAL A 233 -7.13 10.36 -9.90
CA VAL A 233 -7.66 11.20 -10.98
C VAL A 233 -6.73 12.40 -11.17
N ASP A 234 -6.08 12.49 -12.33
CA ASP A 234 -5.30 13.68 -12.68
C ASP A 234 -6.26 14.86 -12.93
N ARG A 235 -6.31 15.79 -11.98
CA ARG A 235 -7.12 17.01 -12.09
C ARG A 235 -6.29 18.23 -12.53
N ARG A 236 -5.00 18.06 -12.84
CA ARG A 236 -4.14 19.15 -13.31
C ARG A 236 -4.54 19.48 -14.75
N GLY A 237 -5.35 20.54 -14.91
CA GLY A 237 -5.94 20.94 -16.20
C GLY A 237 -7.47 21.02 -16.18
N CYS A 238 -8.12 20.50 -15.15
CA CYS A 238 -9.53 20.79 -14.90
C CYS A 238 -9.63 22.17 -14.24
N ASN A 239 -9.95 23.20 -15.05
CA ASN A 239 -10.38 24.49 -14.52
C ASN A 239 -11.52 24.23 -13.52
N PHE A 240 -11.32 24.54 -12.24
CA PHE A 240 -12.37 24.59 -11.23
C PHE A 240 -13.26 25.81 -11.46
N ILE A 241 -13.91 25.86 -12.63
CA ILE A 241 -15.06 26.71 -12.94
C ILE A 241 -15.94 25.79 -13.79
N THR A 242 -16.80 24.98 -13.19
CA THR A 242 -18.21 25.33 -13.14
C THR A 242 -18.88 24.85 -11.85
N LYS A 243 -19.74 25.70 -11.28
CA LYS A 243 -20.61 25.44 -10.12
C LYS A 243 -21.59 24.27 -10.30
N GLU A 244 -21.64 23.63 -11.48
CA GLU A 244 -22.67 22.64 -11.83
C GLU A 244 -22.33 21.20 -11.40
N LEU A 245 -21.06 20.83 -11.26
CA LEU A 245 -20.69 19.46 -10.88
C LEU A 245 -20.95 19.15 -9.39
N ASN A 246 -20.83 20.15 -8.49
CA ASN A 246 -21.10 19.95 -7.06
C ASN A 246 -22.58 19.66 -6.76
N GLN A 247 -23.51 20.17 -7.57
CA GLN A 247 -24.94 19.97 -7.31
C GLN A 247 -25.44 18.59 -7.78
N LYS A 248 -24.79 17.99 -8.79
CA LYS A 248 -25.17 16.69 -9.33
C LYS A 248 -24.68 15.53 -8.45
N TYR A 249 -23.46 15.59 -7.91
CA TYR A 249 -22.94 14.50 -7.08
C TYR A 249 -23.46 14.53 -5.63
N TRP A 250 -23.74 15.71 -5.07
CA TRP A 250 -24.32 15.81 -3.72
C TRP A 250 -25.76 15.26 -3.67
N LYS A 251 -26.58 15.52 -4.70
CA LYS A 251 -27.97 15.06 -4.74
C LYS A 251 -28.10 13.54 -4.88
N THR A 252 -27.15 12.87 -5.54
CA THR A 252 -27.20 11.40 -5.67
C THR A 252 -26.76 10.68 -4.39
N CYS A 253 -25.85 11.27 -3.60
CA CYS A 253 -25.46 10.71 -2.30
C CYS A 253 -26.52 10.94 -1.20
N ALA A 254 -27.29 12.04 -1.29
CA ALA A 254 -28.36 12.33 -0.33
C ALA A 254 -29.69 11.58 -0.63
N ALA A 255 -29.83 10.97 -1.81
CA ALA A 255 -31.04 10.23 -2.20
C ALA A 255 -30.91 8.69 -2.00
N GLY A 256 -29.78 8.22 -1.45
CA GLY A 256 -29.50 6.80 -1.22
C GLY A 256 -29.12 6.46 0.23
N LEU A 257 -29.39 7.35 1.18
CA LEU A 257 -29.27 7.14 2.63
C LEU A 257 -30.64 7.36 3.30
#